data_AF-A0A2G0VGT7-F1
#
_entry.id   AF-A0A2G0VGT7-F1
#
_cell.length_a   1.000
_cell.length_b   1.000
_cell.length_c   1.000
_cell.angle_alpha   90.00
_cell.angle_beta   90.00
_cell.angle_gamma   90.00
#
_symmetry.space_group_name_H-M   'P 1'
#
loop_
_entity.id
_entity.type
_entity.pdbx_description
1 polymer ?
#
loop_
_entity_poly.entity_id
_entity_poly.type
_entity_poly.pdbx_seq_one_letter_code
_entity_poly.pdbx_strand_id
1 'polypeptide(L)'
;MTIDVQPLIGLLQPLKQQGLGASDAVRTALASASTGIGAMAFALPHEELVRNGAVVAEAVHEVFAPITAAALAITLHDIYPALTAFDIGTIILGPKVLPGTPAPEMASALSGAGFDTASTSDAVNVLYPITLTVQANQAWQASGLTVTGRQVTHISAQGLWTANPATGMVGPAGNPAYRAPARYTLPGAPEAALIGQIGSNPPFLVGDGVQAPAGQSGPLQLCINDDLDGVYGVGLRDNVGTLQVNLQTQGS
;
A
#
# COMPACT_ATOMS: atom_id res chain seq x y z
N MET A 1 -23.13 -11.52 -18.58
CA MET A 1 -23.63 -12.75 -17.91
C MET A 1 -23.37 -12.54 -16.44
N THR A 2 -24.40 -12.52 -15.58
CA THR A 2 -24.16 -12.38 -14.14
C THR A 2 -23.73 -13.73 -13.57
N ILE A 3 -22.46 -13.81 -13.18
CA ILE A 3 -21.90 -14.95 -12.46
C ILE A 3 -22.26 -14.75 -10.99
N ASP A 4 -22.81 -15.78 -10.35
CA ASP A 4 -23.13 -15.78 -8.92
C ASP A 4 -22.30 -16.86 -8.19
N VAL A 5 -22.01 -16.62 -6.91
CA VAL A 5 -21.10 -17.44 -6.10
C VAL A 5 -21.60 -18.90 -5.98
N GLN A 6 -22.85 -19.10 -5.58
CA GLN A 6 -23.40 -20.45 -5.31
C GLN A 6 -23.50 -21.33 -6.57
N PRO A 7 -24.02 -20.84 -7.71
CA PRO A 7 -23.95 -21.59 -8.96
C PRO A 7 -22.51 -21.96 -9.36
N LEU A 8 -21.55 -21.02 -9.20
CA LEU A 8 -20.17 -21.28 -9.54
C LEU A 8 -19.53 -22.34 -8.63
N ILE A 9 -19.81 -22.32 -7.32
CA ILE A 9 -19.40 -23.37 -6.38
C ILE A 9 -19.88 -24.74 -6.85
N GLY A 10 -21.15 -24.85 -7.26
CA GLY A 10 -21.72 -26.10 -7.77
C GLY A 10 -21.01 -26.64 -9.01
N LEU A 11 -20.45 -25.77 -9.85
CA LEU A 11 -19.62 -26.15 -10.99
C LEU A 11 -18.19 -26.52 -10.60
N LEU A 12 -17.60 -25.83 -9.61
CA LEU A 12 -16.22 -26.03 -9.18
C LEU A 12 -16.02 -27.30 -8.34
N GLN A 13 -16.97 -27.66 -7.49
CA GLN A 13 -16.89 -28.86 -6.63
C GLN A 13 -16.57 -30.16 -7.37
N PRO A 14 -17.29 -30.56 -8.44
CA PRO A 14 -16.97 -31.79 -9.17
C PRO A 14 -15.63 -31.70 -9.88
N LEU A 15 -15.21 -30.52 -10.35
CA LEU A 15 -13.92 -30.32 -11.01
C LEU A 15 -12.75 -30.48 -10.02
N LYS A 16 -12.90 -29.97 -8.78
CA LYS A 16 -11.94 -30.24 -7.70
C LYS A 16 -11.85 -31.74 -7.39
N GLN A 17 -12.98 -32.45 -7.33
CA GLN A 17 -13.00 -33.90 -7.08
C GLN A 17 -12.32 -34.70 -8.20
N GLN A 18 -12.30 -34.17 -9.43
CA GLN A 18 -11.54 -34.73 -10.55
C GLN A 18 -10.04 -34.40 -10.51
N GLY A 19 -9.59 -33.64 -9.50
CA GLY A 19 -8.18 -33.30 -9.30
C GLY A 19 -7.70 -32.06 -10.07
N LEU A 20 -8.60 -31.27 -10.66
CA LEU A 20 -8.21 -30.02 -11.33
C LEU A 20 -7.72 -28.99 -10.31
N GLY A 21 -6.69 -28.24 -10.69
CA GLY A 21 -6.29 -27.03 -9.97
C GLY A 21 -7.32 -25.91 -10.11
N ALA A 22 -7.26 -24.90 -9.24
CA ALA A 22 -8.22 -23.81 -9.20
C ALA A 22 -8.39 -23.09 -10.55
N SER A 23 -7.29 -22.68 -11.20
CA SER A 23 -7.34 -22.01 -12.52
C SER A 23 -8.04 -22.85 -13.59
N ASP A 24 -7.69 -24.13 -13.70
CA ASP A 24 -8.25 -25.02 -14.72
C ASP A 24 -9.73 -25.33 -14.45
N ALA A 25 -10.09 -25.48 -13.17
CA ALA A 25 -11.47 -25.66 -12.75
C ALA A 25 -12.31 -24.43 -13.09
N VAL A 26 -11.81 -23.21 -12.82
CA VAL A 26 -12.53 -21.96 -13.17
C VAL A 26 -12.68 -21.81 -14.68
N ARG A 27 -11.62 -22.03 -15.47
CA ARG A 27 -11.72 -21.99 -16.94
C ARG A 27 -12.79 -22.94 -17.45
N THR A 28 -12.79 -24.17 -16.95
CA THR A 28 -13.75 -25.21 -17.35
C THR A 28 -15.17 -24.83 -16.95
N ALA A 29 -15.39 -24.36 -15.72
CA ALA A 29 -16.68 -23.91 -15.23
C ALA A 29 -17.24 -22.74 -16.08
N LEU A 30 -16.44 -21.71 -16.34
CA LEU A 30 -16.87 -20.56 -17.15
C LEU A 30 -17.11 -20.91 -18.63
N ALA A 31 -16.33 -21.83 -19.20
CA ALA A 31 -16.53 -22.33 -20.56
C ALA A 31 -17.85 -23.12 -20.70
N SER A 32 -18.19 -23.95 -19.70
CA SER A 32 -19.47 -24.67 -19.71
C SER A 32 -20.68 -23.74 -19.59
N ALA A 33 -20.55 -22.66 -18.82
CA ALA A 33 -21.62 -21.69 -18.61
C ALA A 33 -21.84 -20.74 -19.81
N SER A 34 -20.89 -20.66 -20.75
CA SER A 34 -20.96 -19.79 -21.94
C SER A 34 -21.59 -20.47 -23.18
N THR A 35 -22.04 -21.72 -23.07
CA THR A 35 -22.62 -22.52 -24.18
C THR A 35 -23.98 -22.03 -24.72
N GLY A 36 -24.46 -20.84 -24.33
CA GLY A 36 -25.74 -20.27 -24.78
C GLY A 36 -25.66 -19.15 -25.84
N ILE A 37 -24.53 -18.46 -26.02
CA ILE A 37 -24.43 -17.35 -26.98
C ILE A 37 -23.03 -17.36 -27.61
N GLY A 38 -22.96 -17.77 -28.87
CA GLY A 38 -21.74 -17.69 -29.66
C GLY A 38 -21.25 -16.25 -29.77
N ALA A 39 -19.95 -16.07 -29.54
CA ALA A 39 -19.10 -15.08 -30.21
C ALA A 39 -19.68 -13.67 -30.39
N MET A 40 -20.13 -13.02 -29.31
CA MET A 40 -20.28 -11.57 -29.29
C MET A 40 -19.16 -11.01 -28.42
N ALA A 41 -18.02 -10.78 -29.09
CA ALA A 41 -16.85 -10.10 -28.57
C ALA A 41 -17.21 -8.65 -28.20
N PHE A 42 -17.60 -8.44 -26.94
CA PHE A 42 -17.47 -7.18 -26.25
C PHE A 42 -16.70 -7.48 -24.96
N ALA A 43 -15.52 -6.89 -24.81
CA ALA A 43 -14.83 -6.88 -23.54
C ALA A 43 -15.82 -6.34 -22.49
N LEU A 44 -16.07 -7.11 -21.43
CA LEU A 44 -16.95 -6.66 -20.35
C LEU A 44 -16.44 -5.31 -19.82
N PRO A 45 -17.33 -4.39 -19.41
CA PRO A 45 -16.92 -3.19 -18.70
C PRO A 45 -16.03 -3.54 -17.51
N HIS A 46 -15.05 -2.70 -17.20
CA HIS A 46 -14.07 -2.96 -16.15
C HIS A 46 -14.73 -3.27 -14.79
N GLU A 47 -15.79 -2.53 -14.43
CA GLU A 47 -16.57 -2.79 -13.21
C GLU A 47 -17.19 -4.20 -13.18
N GLU A 48 -17.65 -4.71 -14.33
CA GLU A 48 -18.20 -6.06 -14.44
C GLU A 48 -17.08 -7.11 -14.32
N LEU A 49 -15.88 -6.83 -14.83
CA LEU A 49 -14.70 -7.69 -14.61
C LEU A 49 -14.34 -7.78 -13.13
N VAL A 50 -14.28 -6.64 -12.42
CA VAL A 50 -13.97 -6.60 -10.98
C VAL A 50 -15.03 -7.37 -10.19
N ARG A 51 -16.32 -7.13 -10.48
CA ARG A 51 -17.43 -7.85 -9.83
C ARG A 51 -17.34 -9.36 -10.07
N ASN A 52 -17.13 -9.78 -11.32
CA ASN A 52 -17.02 -11.19 -11.66
C ASN A 52 -15.76 -11.83 -11.04
N GLY A 53 -14.66 -11.09 -10.97
CA GLY A 53 -13.44 -11.48 -10.26
C GLY A 53 -13.69 -11.74 -8.78
N ALA A 54 -14.44 -10.86 -8.10
CA ALA A 54 -14.82 -11.05 -6.70
C ALA A 54 -15.66 -12.32 -6.48
N VAL A 55 -16.62 -12.59 -7.36
CA VAL A 55 -17.44 -13.81 -7.32
C VAL A 55 -16.58 -15.06 -7.52
N VAL A 56 -15.67 -15.04 -8.49
CA VAL A 56 -14.71 -16.14 -8.72
C VAL A 56 -13.83 -16.35 -7.49
N ALA A 57 -13.29 -15.29 -6.90
CA ALA A 57 -12.42 -15.40 -5.72
C ALA A 57 -13.14 -16.01 -4.52
N GLU A 58 -14.37 -15.58 -4.22
CA GLU A 58 -15.19 -16.14 -3.14
C GLU A 58 -15.48 -17.63 -3.38
N ALA A 59 -15.94 -18.00 -4.58
CA ALA A 59 -16.25 -19.39 -4.91
C ALA A 59 -15.00 -20.28 -4.89
N VAL A 60 -13.86 -19.80 -5.40
CA VAL A 60 -12.59 -20.52 -5.39
C VAL A 60 -12.08 -20.67 -3.96
N HIS A 61 -12.13 -19.62 -3.15
CA HIS A 61 -11.75 -19.69 -1.74
C HIS A 61 -12.56 -20.74 -0.99
N GLU A 62 -13.87 -20.76 -1.18
CA GLU A 62 -14.76 -21.74 -0.52
C GLU A 62 -14.48 -23.18 -0.99
N VAL A 63 -14.32 -23.41 -2.28
CA VAL A 63 -14.15 -24.77 -2.82
C VAL A 63 -12.73 -25.28 -2.63
N PHE A 64 -11.70 -24.45 -2.78
CA PHE A 64 -10.29 -24.87 -2.81
C PHE A 64 -9.54 -24.57 -1.49
N ALA A 65 -10.24 -24.24 -0.41
CA ALA A 65 -9.62 -24.06 0.90
C ALA A 65 -8.80 -25.30 1.34
N PRO A 66 -7.61 -25.11 1.95
CA PRO A 66 -6.91 -23.83 2.10
C PRO A 66 -6.27 -23.38 0.77
N ILE A 67 -6.57 -22.14 0.34
CA ILE A 67 -5.95 -21.51 -0.82
C ILE A 67 -5.13 -20.28 -0.39
N THR A 68 -4.03 -20.01 -1.09
CA THR A 68 -3.14 -18.87 -0.81
C THR A 68 -3.51 -17.65 -1.64
N ALA A 69 -3.08 -16.46 -1.18
CA ALA A 69 -3.22 -15.23 -1.96
C ALA A 69 -2.52 -15.34 -3.33
N ALA A 70 -1.36 -16.02 -3.39
CA ALA A 70 -0.64 -16.26 -4.64
C ALA A 70 -1.45 -17.10 -5.65
N ALA A 71 -2.07 -18.19 -5.20
CA ALA A 71 -2.90 -19.02 -6.08
C ALA A 71 -4.14 -18.28 -6.58
N LEU A 72 -4.77 -17.45 -5.72
CA LEU A 72 -5.89 -16.59 -6.13
C LEU A 72 -5.45 -15.50 -7.11
N ALA A 73 -4.32 -14.82 -6.87
CA ALA A 73 -3.81 -13.80 -7.77
C ALA A 73 -3.52 -14.36 -9.17
N ILE A 74 -2.85 -15.51 -9.25
CA ILE A 74 -2.60 -16.23 -10.51
C ILE A 74 -3.93 -16.59 -11.18
N THR A 75 -4.86 -17.20 -10.44
CA THR A 75 -6.17 -17.59 -10.98
C THR A 75 -6.93 -16.38 -11.54
N LEU A 76 -6.98 -15.27 -10.81
CA LEU A 76 -7.70 -14.07 -11.23
C LEU A 76 -7.05 -13.40 -12.43
N HIS A 77 -5.73 -13.29 -12.46
CA HIS A 77 -5.00 -12.69 -13.59
C HIS A 77 -5.13 -13.54 -14.86
N ASP A 78 -5.07 -14.87 -14.71
CA ASP A 78 -5.25 -15.82 -15.81
C ASP A 78 -6.64 -15.77 -16.45
N ILE A 79 -7.68 -15.55 -15.65
CA ILE A 79 -9.08 -15.53 -16.11
C ILE A 79 -9.46 -14.13 -16.61
N TYR A 80 -8.98 -13.09 -15.93
CA TYR A 80 -9.29 -11.69 -16.21
C TYR A 80 -8.00 -10.88 -16.39
N PRO A 81 -7.30 -11.04 -17.54
CA PRO A 81 -6.00 -10.40 -17.77
C PRO A 81 -6.05 -8.86 -17.84
N ALA A 82 -7.25 -8.29 -17.94
CA ALA A 82 -7.47 -6.84 -17.91
C ALA A 82 -7.63 -6.26 -16.48
N LEU A 83 -7.69 -7.09 -15.44
CA LEU A 83 -7.65 -6.62 -14.05
C LEU A 83 -6.24 -6.15 -13.70
N THR A 84 -6.16 -5.01 -13.04
CA THR A 84 -4.90 -4.46 -12.54
C THR A 84 -4.44 -5.19 -11.27
N ALA A 85 -3.19 -4.96 -10.88
CA ALA A 85 -2.66 -5.44 -9.61
C ALA A 85 -3.49 -4.93 -8.41
N PHE A 86 -4.01 -3.69 -8.50
CA PHE A 86 -4.86 -3.09 -7.48
C PHE A 86 -6.22 -3.77 -7.39
N ASP A 87 -6.85 -4.08 -8.53
CA ASP A 87 -8.14 -4.77 -8.56
C ASP A 87 -8.03 -6.17 -7.94
N ILE A 88 -7.00 -6.93 -8.36
CA ILE A 88 -6.75 -8.27 -7.83
C ILE A 88 -6.45 -8.23 -6.34
N GLY A 89 -5.62 -7.30 -5.87
CA GLY A 89 -5.35 -7.15 -4.45
C GLY A 89 -6.59 -6.78 -3.64
N THR A 90 -7.44 -5.89 -4.18
CA THR A 90 -8.72 -5.51 -3.56
C THR A 90 -9.68 -6.70 -3.48
N ILE A 91 -9.78 -7.50 -4.55
CA ILE A 91 -10.59 -8.72 -4.57
C ILE A 91 -10.11 -9.73 -3.53
N ILE A 92 -8.79 -9.95 -3.43
CA ILE A 92 -8.20 -10.88 -2.46
C ILE A 92 -8.47 -10.42 -1.02
N LEU A 93 -8.37 -9.11 -0.75
CA LEU A 93 -8.69 -8.54 0.57
C LEU A 93 -10.20 -8.47 0.87
N GLY A 94 -11.04 -8.96 -0.04
CA GLY A 94 -12.48 -9.05 0.18
C GLY A 94 -12.81 -9.81 1.47
N PRO A 95 -13.85 -9.41 2.23
CA PRO A 95 -14.13 -9.91 3.59
C PRO A 95 -14.42 -11.42 3.66
N LYS A 96 -14.76 -12.05 2.54
CA LYS A 96 -15.04 -13.48 2.42
C LYS A 96 -13.97 -14.27 1.65
N VAL A 97 -12.85 -13.62 1.34
CA VAL A 97 -11.73 -14.20 0.59
C VAL A 97 -10.56 -14.32 1.55
N LEU A 98 -9.60 -13.40 1.53
CA LEU A 98 -8.43 -13.39 2.41
C LEU A 98 -8.19 -11.99 2.98
N PRO A 99 -9.11 -11.43 3.80
CA PRO A 99 -9.01 -10.05 4.30
C PRO A 99 -7.78 -9.81 5.21
N GLY A 100 -7.18 -10.87 5.73
CA GLY A 100 -5.99 -10.82 6.59
C GLY A 100 -4.66 -10.93 5.86
N THR A 101 -4.62 -10.96 4.53
CA THR A 101 -3.36 -11.08 3.78
C THR A 101 -2.45 -9.87 4.06
N PRO A 102 -1.24 -10.08 4.61
CA PRO A 102 -0.31 -8.98 4.93
C PRO A 102 0.37 -8.43 3.67
N ALA A 103 0.80 -7.16 3.72
CA ALA A 103 1.39 -6.46 2.58
C ALA A 103 2.57 -7.21 1.88
N PRO A 104 3.53 -7.83 2.59
CA PRO A 104 4.60 -8.58 1.94
C PRO A 104 4.11 -9.83 1.21
N GLU A 105 3.07 -10.49 1.72
CA GLU A 105 2.44 -11.63 1.06
C GLU A 105 1.67 -11.17 -0.18
N MET A 106 0.93 -10.07 -0.10
CA MET A 106 0.24 -9.49 -1.26
C MET A 106 1.21 -9.08 -2.36
N ALA A 107 2.32 -8.42 -2.01
CA ALA A 107 3.36 -8.07 -2.96
C ALA A 107 3.92 -9.31 -3.68
N SER A 108 4.18 -10.39 -2.92
CA SER A 108 4.65 -11.66 -3.46
C SER A 108 3.61 -12.34 -4.35
N ALA A 109 2.33 -12.29 -3.96
CA ALA A 109 1.22 -12.85 -4.72
C ALA A 109 1.03 -12.15 -6.08
N LEU A 110 1.04 -10.81 -6.09
CA LEU A 110 0.90 -10.01 -7.31
C LEU A 110 2.09 -10.19 -8.25
N SER A 111 3.31 -10.17 -7.71
CA SER A 111 4.53 -10.44 -8.49
C SER A 111 4.51 -11.87 -9.07
N GLY A 112 4.11 -12.87 -8.28
CA GLY A 112 3.97 -14.25 -8.72
C GLY A 112 2.87 -14.46 -9.77
N ALA A 113 1.87 -13.57 -9.82
CA ALA A 113 0.85 -13.54 -10.86
C ALA A 113 1.33 -12.86 -12.16
N GLY A 114 2.54 -12.28 -12.19
CA GLY A 114 3.15 -11.70 -13.38
C GLY A 114 3.08 -10.19 -13.49
N PHE A 115 2.57 -9.48 -12.48
CA PHE A 115 2.63 -8.01 -12.47
C PHE A 115 4.06 -7.52 -12.28
N ASP A 116 4.42 -6.44 -12.98
CA ASP A 116 5.73 -5.82 -12.83
C ASP A 116 5.91 -5.22 -11.42
N THR A 117 7.17 -4.99 -11.04
CA THR A 117 7.54 -4.48 -9.71
C THR A 117 6.85 -3.15 -9.40
N ALA A 118 6.74 -2.26 -10.39
CA ALA A 118 6.15 -0.96 -10.17
C ALA A 118 4.65 -1.11 -9.90
N SER A 119 3.91 -1.79 -10.77
CA SER A 119 2.46 -2.04 -10.62
C SER A 119 2.13 -2.75 -9.30
N THR A 120 3.01 -3.67 -8.88
CA THR A 120 2.90 -4.34 -7.58
C THR A 120 3.08 -3.36 -6.42
N SER A 121 4.13 -2.54 -6.43
CA SER A 121 4.36 -1.51 -5.40
C SER A 121 3.22 -0.50 -5.33
N ASP A 122 2.73 -0.05 -6.48
CA ASP A 122 1.61 0.90 -6.54
C ASP A 122 0.35 0.33 -5.91
N ALA A 123 -0.01 -0.93 -6.24
CA ALA A 123 -1.15 -1.59 -5.64
C ALA A 123 -1.00 -1.70 -4.12
N VAL A 124 0.15 -2.20 -3.65
CA VAL A 124 0.41 -2.38 -2.21
C VAL A 124 0.36 -1.06 -1.45
N ASN A 125 0.93 0.02 -2.00
CA ASN A 125 0.92 1.33 -1.37
C ASN A 125 -0.50 1.88 -1.14
N VAL A 126 -1.45 1.57 -2.04
CA VAL A 126 -2.86 1.98 -1.92
C VAL A 126 -3.64 1.06 -0.99
N LEU A 127 -3.41 -0.25 -1.10
CA LEU A 127 -4.13 -1.27 -0.33
C LEU A 127 -3.77 -1.26 1.16
N TYR A 128 -2.55 -0.83 1.51
CA TYR A 128 -2.03 -0.86 2.87
C TYR A 128 -1.55 0.53 3.32
N PRO A 129 -2.46 1.42 3.75
CA PRO A 129 -2.09 2.65 4.42
C PRO A 129 -1.20 2.37 5.64
N ILE A 130 -0.17 3.19 5.84
CA ILE A 130 0.80 2.99 6.91
C ILE A 130 0.54 3.98 8.04
N THR A 131 0.50 3.48 9.26
CA THR A 131 0.47 4.29 10.48
C THR A 131 1.70 3.93 11.31
N LEU A 132 2.53 4.92 11.64
CA LEU A 132 3.79 4.72 12.35
C LEU A 132 4.08 5.80 13.39
N THR A 133 4.81 5.44 14.43
CA THR A 133 5.29 6.38 15.44
C THR A 133 6.71 6.81 15.10
N VAL A 134 6.92 8.11 14.98
CA VAL A 134 8.24 8.72 14.76
C VAL A 134 8.75 9.28 16.09
N GLN A 135 9.93 8.81 16.52
CA GLN A 135 10.59 9.22 17.75
C GLN A 135 11.37 10.52 17.55
N ALA A 136 11.30 11.44 18.51
CA ALA A 136 12.04 12.71 18.43
C ALA A 136 13.56 12.53 18.52
N ASN A 137 14.01 11.44 19.15
CA ASN A 137 15.42 11.18 19.44
C ASN A 137 16.11 10.22 18.44
N GLN A 138 15.48 9.95 17.28
CA GLN A 138 16.02 9.06 16.26
C GLN A 138 16.09 9.74 14.89
N ALA A 139 17.26 9.67 14.26
CA ALA A 139 17.46 10.12 12.89
C ALA A 139 16.82 9.16 11.90
N TRP A 140 16.31 9.70 10.78
CA TRP A 140 15.86 9.00 9.57
C TRP A 140 15.22 7.62 9.80
N GLN A 141 14.00 7.65 10.35
CA GLN A 141 13.24 6.45 10.63
C GLN A 141 12.53 5.98 9.36
N ALA A 142 12.75 4.71 8.99
CA ALA A 142 12.11 4.11 7.82
C ALA A 142 10.58 4.06 8.01
N SER A 143 9.85 4.56 7.02
CA SER A 143 8.39 4.52 7.08
C SER A 143 7.77 3.17 6.70
N GLY A 144 8.52 2.34 5.99
CA GLY A 144 8.01 1.14 5.32
C GLY A 144 7.35 1.43 3.97
N LEU A 145 7.12 2.70 3.61
CA LEU A 145 6.60 3.09 2.29
C LEU A 145 7.77 3.28 1.30
N THR A 146 7.61 2.72 0.09
CA THR A 146 8.43 3.09 -1.07
C THR A 146 7.60 3.94 -2.01
N VAL A 147 7.91 5.24 -2.10
CA VAL A 147 7.25 6.16 -3.03
C VAL A 147 7.68 5.81 -4.45
N THR A 148 6.74 5.74 -5.38
CA THR A 148 7.01 5.32 -6.77
C THR A 148 7.10 6.47 -7.76
N GLY A 149 6.72 7.69 -7.34
CA GLY A 149 6.66 8.88 -8.21
C GLY A 149 5.51 8.88 -9.22
N ARG A 150 4.71 7.80 -9.25
CA ARG A 150 3.54 7.63 -10.12
C ARG A 150 2.20 7.85 -9.41
N GLN A 151 2.24 7.91 -8.08
CA GLN A 151 1.07 8.02 -7.22
C GLN A 151 1.16 9.27 -6.36
N VAL A 152 0.02 9.70 -5.82
CA VAL A 152 -0.03 10.77 -4.82
C VAL A 152 -0.02 10.13 -3.43
N THR A 153 1.03 10.42 -2.66
CA THR A 153 1.11 10.01 -1.25
C THR A 153 0.87 11.23 -0.36
N HIS A 154 -0.17 11.15 0.47
CA HIS A 154 -0.45 12.09 1.53
C HIS A 154 0.23 11.63 2.83
N ILE A 155 0.94 12.55 3.45
CA ILE A 155 1.60 12.37 4.75
C ILE A 155 0.89 13.31 5.72
N SER A 156 0.44 12.79 6.86
CA SER A 156 -0.15 13.59 7.93
C SER A 156 0.41 13.17 9.27
N ALA A 157 0.50 14.10 10.20
CA ALA A 157 1.11 13.86 11.49
C ALA A 157 0.32 14.54 12.61
N GLN A 158 0.39 13.95 13.80
CA GLN A 158 -0.17 14.50 15.03
C GLN A 158 0.65 14.05 16.23
N GLY A 159 0.49 14.74 17.35
CA GLY A 159 1.23 14.47 18.59
C GLY A 159 2.07 15.65 19.00
N LEU A 160 2.94 15.41 19.97
CA LEU A 160 3.80 16.44 20.55
C LEU A 160 5.19 15.86 20.81
N TRP A 161 6.21 16.63 20.43
CA TRP A 161 7.60 16.34 20.73
C TRP A 161 8.40 17.62 20.89
N THR A 162 9.68 17.51 21.23
CA THR A 162 10.58 18.66 21.33
C THR A 162 11.98 18.30 20.88
N ALA A 163 12.64 19.27 20.24
CA ALA A 163 14.09 19.26 19.97
C ALA A 163 14.90 19.89 21.12
N ASN A 164 14.23 20.56 22.06
CA ASN A 164 14.87 21.18 23.21
C ASN A 164 13.84 21.39 24.32
N PRO A 165 13.92 20.64 25.43
CA PRO A 165 12.97 20.74 26.55
C PRO A 165 12.79 22.16 27.10
N ALA A 166 13.79 23.04 26.98
CA ALA A 166 13.69 24.43 27.42
C ALA A 166 12.76 25.29 26.53
N THR A 167 12.48 24.86 25.30
CA THR A 167 11.60 25.56 24.35
C THR A 167 10.16 25.01 24.35
N GLY A 168 9.91 23.94 25.11
CA GLY A 168 8.61 23.31 25.24
C GLY A 168 8.29 22.28 24.16
N MET A 169 7.13 21.63 24.31
CA MET A 169 6.60 20.65 23.36
C MET A 169 5.86 21.34 22.22
N VAL A 170 6.07 20.88 20.99
CA VAL A 170 5.44 21.41 19.79
C VAL A 170 4.82 20.29 18.95
N GLY A 171 3.88 20.67 18.09
CA GLY A 171 3.31 19.77 17.09
C GLY A 171 4.22 19.55 15.88
N PRO A 172 3.76 18.78 14.89
CA PRO A 172 4.54 18.45 13.69
C PRO A 172 5.02 19.65 12.87
N ALA A 173 4.31 20.79 12.90
CA ALA A 173 4.76 22.03 12.29
C ALA A 173 6.06 22.61 12.87
N GLY A 174 6.50 22.12 14.05
CA GLY A 174 7.69 22.60 14.75
C GLY A 174 7.46 23.90 15.51
N ASN A 175 8.55 24.49 16.01
CA ASN A 175 8.52 25.73 16.76
C ASN A 175 8.65 26.94 15.82
N PRO A 176 7.60 27.77 15.65
CA PRO A 176 7.64 28.88 14.71
C PRO A 176 8.58 30.01 15.13
N ALA A 177 9.00 30.07 16.40
CA ALA A 177 9.93 31.09 16.90
C ALA A 177 11.40 30.80 16.56
N TYR A 178 11.73 29.54 16.24
CA TYR A 178 13.10 29.11 15.97
C TYR A 178 13.24 28.59 14.54
N ARG A 179 14.37 28.91 13.91
CA ARG A 179 14.65 28.54 12.52
C ARG A 179 15.93 27.73 12.52
N ALA A 180 15.83 26.54 11.93
CA ALA A 180 16.91 25.58 11.86
C ALA A 180 18.17 26.21 11.23
N PRO A 181 19.31 26.21 11.95
CA PRO A 181 20.60 26.65 11.46
C PRO A 181 21.11 25.92 10.21
N ALA A 182 22.20 26.42 9.61
CA ALA A 182 22.73 25.94 8.33
C ALA A 182 23.12 24.45 8.28
N ARG A 183 23.43 23.80 9.42
CA ARG A 183 23.78 22.36 9.48
C ARG A 183 22.70 21.47 10.06
N TYR A 184 21.51 22.01 10.31
CA TYR A 184 20.36 21.18 10.66
C TYR A 184 19.89 20.41 9.43
N THR A 185 19.04 19.40 9.64
CA THR A 185 18.54 18.56 8.55
C THR A 185 17.76 19.31 7.48
N LEU A 186 16.98 20.31 7.85
CA LEU A 186 16.31 21.21 6.91
C LEU A 186 16.51 22.67 7.32
N PRO A 187 17.64 23.29 6.91
CA PRO A 187 17.97 24.67 7.27
C PRO A 187 16.88 25.66 6.83
N GLY A 188 16.59 26.64 7.69
CA GLY A 188 15.59 27.67 7.44
C GLY A 188 14.13 27.24 7.64
N ALA A 189 13.84 25.94 7.83
CA ALA A 189 12.54 25.48 8.31
C ALA A 189 12.42 25.61 9.84
N PRO A 190 11.21 25.52 10.43
CA PRO A 190 11.06 25.52 11.89
C PRO A 190 11.84 24.39 12.56
N GLU A 191 12.50 24.67 13.67
CA GLU A 191 13.10 23.63 14.51
C GLU A 191 12.01 22.70 15.05
N ALA A 192 12.35 21.44 15.29
CA ALA A 192 11.41 20.40 15.73
C ALA A 192 10.24 20.12 14.75
N ALA A 193 10.27 20.64 13.52
CA ALA A 193 9.29 20.25 12.52
C ALA A 193 9.50 18.81 12.06
N LEU A 194 8.42 18.10 11.71
CA LEU A 194 8.54 16.82 11.01
C LEU A 194 9.02 17.08 9.58
N ILE A 195 10.04 16.34 9.15
CA ILE A 195 10.57 16.36 7.79
C ILE A 195 10.61 14.95 7.20
N GLY A 196 10.62 14.90 5.88
CA GLY A 196 10.70 13.66 5.12
C GLY A 196 11.85 13.68 4.13
N GLN A 197 12.30 12.49 3.75
CA GLN A 197 13.25 12.26 2.66
C GLN A 197 12.82 11.04 1.85
N ILE A 198 12.83 11.15 0.53
CA ILE A 198 12.51 10.05 -0.38
C ILE A 198 13.80 9.62 -1.08
N GLY A 199 14.23 8.39 -0.85
CA GLY A 199 15.50 7.89 -1.36
C GLY A 199 16.67 8.76 -0.90
N SER A 200 17.46 9.27 -1.85
CA SER A 200 18.59 10.18 -1.61
C SER A 200 18.29 11.64 -1.98
N ASN A 201 17.02 11.97 -2.23
CA ASN A 201 16.62 13.34 -2.59
C ASN A 201 16.82 14.31 -1.39
N PRO A 202 16.87 15.64 -1.64
CA PRO A 202 16.85 16.62 -0.58
C PRO A 202 15.63 16.45 0.34
N PRO A 203 15.79 16.68 1.66
CA PRO A 203 14.67 16.58 2.59
C PRO A 203 13.65 17.68 2.34
N PHE A 204 12.40 17.43 2.75
CA PHE A 204 11.28 18.34 2.59
C PHE A 204 10.49 18.48 3.89
N LEU A 205 9.84 19.62 4.06
CA LEU A 205 8.97 19.88 5.21
C LEU A 205 7.70 19.04 5.10
N VAL A 206 7.40 18.26 6.13
CA VAL A 206 6.12 17.54 6.26
C VAL A 206 5.15 18.37 7.09
N GLY A 207 5.59 18.88 8.23
CA GLY A 207 4.70 19.63 9.14
C GLY A 207 3.50 18.79 9.58
N ASP A 208 2.33 19.43 9.74
CA ASP A 208 1.08 18.74 10.10
C ASP A 208 0.56 17.82 8.97
N GLY A 209 0.94 18.12 7.73
CA GLY A 209 0.71 17.24 6.59
C GLY A 209 1.07 17.87 5.26
N VAL A 210 1.45 17.01 4.31
CA VAL A 210 1.90 17.40 2.97
C VAL A 210 1.65 16.27 1.97
N GLN A 211 1.64 16.60 0.68
CA GLN A 211 1.82 15.61 -0.37
C GLN A 211 3.32 15.36 -0.58
N ALA A 212 3.71 14.10 -0.74
CA ALA A 212 5.07 13.75 -1.11
C ALA A 212 5.49 14.51 -2.39
N PRO A 213 6.73 15.04 -2.48
CA PRO A 213 7.19 15.77 -3.65
C PRO A 213 6.99 14.96 -4.95
N ALA A 214 6.33 15.57 -5.93
CA ALA A 214 5.98 14.93 -7.18
C ALA A 214 7.23 14.44 -7.94
N GLY A 215 7.10 13.28 -8.58
CA GLY A 215 8.17 12.68 -9.40
C GLY A 215 9.35 12.10 -8.62
N GLN A 216 9.40 12.20 -7.30
CA GLN A 216 10.41 11.51 -6.49
C GLN A 216 10.04 10.04 -6.29
N SER A 217 11.04 9.17 -6.28
CA SER A 217 10.88 7.75 -6.02
C SER A 217 11.95 7.24 -5.05
N GLY A 218 11.58 6.32 -4.18
CA GLY A 218 12.47 5.70 -3.20
C GLY A 218 11.80 5.47 -1.84
N PRO A 219 12.52 4.84 -0.89
CA PRO A 219 12.03 4.67 0.47
C PRO A 219 11.78 6.03 1.12
N LEU A 220 10.62 6.20 1.75
CA LEU A 220 10.31 7.38 2.55
C LEU A 220 10.86 7.18 3.97
N GLN A 221 11.67 8.14 4.42
CA GLN A 221 12.18 8.22 5.79
C GLN A 221 11.71 9.52 6.43
N LEU A 222 11.52 9.50 7.75
CA LEU A 222 11.00 10.62 8.52
C LEU A 222 11.90 10.92 9.72
N CYS A 223 12.06 12.19 10.06
CA CYS A 223 12.76 12.59 11.27
C CYS A 223 12.35 14.00 11.73
N ILE A 224 12.82 14.37 12.91
CA ILE A 224 12.71 15.73 13.43
C ILE A 224 13.71 16.65 12.73
N ASN A 225 13.32 17.91 12.49
CA ASN A 225 14.22 18.93 11.98
C ASN A 225 15.13 19.45 13.10
N ASP A 226 16.32 18.87 13.20
CA ASP A 226 17.25 19.13 14.30
C ASP A 226 18.72 18.86 13.89
N ASP A 227 19.63 19.13 14.81
CA ASP A 227 21.07 18.96 14.72
C ASP A 227 21.51 17.49 14.87
N LEU A 228 21.29 16.67 13.84
CA LEU A 228 21.61 15.23 13.90
C LEU A 228 23.06 14.93 14.30
N ASP A 229 23.98 15.79 13.89
CA ASP A 229 25.42 15.62 14.10
C ASP A 229 25.91 16.25 15.43
N GLY A 230 25.05 16.98 16.14
CA GLY A 230 25.41 17.67 17.39
C GLY A 230 26.45 18.79 17.19
N VAL A 231 26.38 19.52 16.09
CA VAL A 231 27.30 20.62 15.75
C VAL A 231 27.05 21.87 16.62
N TYR A 232 25.80 22.17 16.93
CA TYR A 232 25.36 23.35 17.68
C TYR A 232 24.88 23.02 19.10
N GLY A 233 24.52 21.77 19.38
CA GLY A 233 24.03 21.33 20.69
C GLY A 233 24.40 19.89 21.03
N VAL A 234 23.56 19.23 21.82
CA VAL A 234 23.75 17.81 22.18
C VAL A 234 23.19 16.85 21.13
N GLY A 235 22.72 17.39 20.00
CA GLY A 235 21.97 16.72 18.96
C GLY A 235 20.66 16.13 19.50
N LEU A 236 20.24 14.99 18.97
CA LEU A 236 18.96 14.35 19.32
C LEU A 236 18.83 13.84 20.77
N ARG A 237 19.84 14.02 21.63
CA ARG A 237 19.94 13.32 22.93
C ARG A 237 18.99 13.86 23.99
N ASP A 238 18.59 15.11 23.91
CA ASP A 238 17.60 15.74 24.80
C ASP A 238 16.21 15.83 24.17
N ASN A 239 16.03 15.27 22.97
CA ASN A 239 14.73 15.24 22.31
C ASN A 239 13.80 14.26 23.00
N VAL A 240 12.56 14.69 23.21
CA VAL A 240 11.53 13.92 23.94
C VAL A 240 10.21 13.95 23.19
N GLY A 241 9.48 12.85 23.27
CA GLY A 241 8.15 12.72 22.68
C GLY A 241 8.16 12.07 21.32
N THR A 242 6.99 11.99 20.72
CA THR A 242 6.74 11.25 19.48
C THR A 242 5.64 11.91 18.66
N LEU A 243 5.66 11.63 17.36
CA LEU A 243 4.56 11.91 16.47
C LEU A 243 3.96 10.61 15.95
N GLN A 244 2.64 10.58 15.85
CA GLN A 244 1.92 9.57 15.08
C GLN A 244 1.77 10.08 13.65
N VAL A 245 2.28 9.33 12.68
CA VAL A 245 2.22 9.65 11.26
C VAL A 245 1.32 8.68 10.54
N ASN A 246 0.51 9.19 9.61
CA ASN A 246 -0.33 8.42 8.72
C ASN A 246 0.06 8.71 7.26
N LEU A 247 0.29 7.64 6.50
CA LEU A 247 0.66 7.65 5.09
C LEU A 247 -0.46 6.99 4.29
N GLN A 248 -1.05 7.76 3.37
CA GLN A 248 -2.11 7.29 2.48
C GLN A 248 -1.70 7.54 1.05
N THR A 249 -1.68 6.48 0.24
CA THR A 249 -1.40 6.61 -1.19
C THR A 249 -2.69 6.41 -1.98
N GLN A 250 -2.89 7.25 -2.99
CA GLN A 250 -4.01 7.14 -3.91
C GLN A 250 -3.47 6.78 -5.30
N GLY A 251 -4.20 5.90 -6.00
CA GLY A 251 -3.97 5.67 -7.43
C GLY A 251 -4.19 6.95 -8.22
N SER A 252 -3.41 7.13 -9.28
CA SER A 252 -3.57 8.21 -10.26
C SER A 252 -4.79 7.99 -11.15
#